data_AF-A0A1X0Y6L4-F1
#
_entry.id   AF-A0A1X0Y6L4-F1
#
_cell.length_a   1.000
_cell.length_b   1.000
_cell.length_c   1.000
_cell.angle_alpha   90.00
_cell.angle_beta   90.00
_cell.angle_gamma   90.00
#
_symmetry.space_group_name_H-M   'P 1'
#
loop_
_entity.id
_entity.type
_entity.pdbx_description
1 polymer ?
#
loop_
_entity_poly.entity_id
_entity_poly.type
_entity_poly.pdbx_seq_one_letter_code
_entity_poly.pdbx_strand_id
1 'polypeptide(L)'
;MIEPTLRTAAFGAAPGRWPLPTATTPDQLWLRAVAAGGQGRYGSAYRDLAAVRSGASTGRLVSLAHSTHGSFLRQLGWHARARGWDGRALALAGPDAEARADAMIGLAADALGVGRFGVAATLLSRADSILAEPAVPDRLPVRRRWVGAELAMARGEGGAAVRAAEEAVALAGAMAPASERHRVKSDVVLAAALCSAGAVERARAVAEAALDAAGRSGLIPLRWAVACLLIDIQSVTFSAPALTQIRDICAGQVRRAGGTWLSA
;
A
#
# COMPACT_ATOMS: atom_id res chain seq x y z
N MET A 1 -22.11 -15.81 1.89
CA MET A 1 -21.34 -15.70 0.64
C MET A 1 -19.88 -15.37 0.96
N ILE A 2 -18.92 -16.20 0.49
CA ILE A 2 -17.48 -16.11 0.81
C ILE A 2 -16.84 -14.88 0.16
N GLU A 3 -17.11 -14.67 -1.13
CA GLU A 3 -16.43 -13.64 -1.92
C GLU A 3 -16.77 -12.20 -1.52
N PRO A 4 -18.03 -11.79 -1.31
CA PRO A 4 -18.34 -10.44 -0.81
C PRO A 4 -17.64 -10.15 0.53
N THR A 5 -17.56 -11.14 1.41
CA THR A 5 -16.83 -11.01 2.68
C THR A 5 -15.34 -10.73 2.44
N LEU A 6 -14.70 -11.48 1.55
CA LEU A 6 -13.29 -11.31 1.24
C LEU A 6 -13.01 -9.98 0.54
N ARG A 7 -13.90 -9.54 -0.36
CA ARG A 7 -13.84 -8.21 -0.98
C ARG A 7 -13.94 -7.10 0.07
N THR A 8 -14.88 -7.21 1.02
CA THR A 8 -15.02 -6.23 2.12
C THR A 8 -13.78 -6.17 3.02
N ALA A 9 -13.09 -7.30 3.24
CA ALA A 9 -11.84 -7.32 4.01
C ALA A 9 -10.62 -6.80 3.22
N ALA A 10 -10.53 -7.11 1.92
CA ALA A 10 -9.40 -6.72 1.09
C ALA A 10 -9.46 -5.24 0.67
N PHE A 11 -10.65 -4.76 0.33
CA PHE A 11 -10.88 -3.48 -0.33
C PHE A 11 -12.05 -2.68 0.25
N GLY A 12 -12.76 -3.17 1.27
CA GLY A 12 -13.95 -2.51 1.81
C GLY A 12 -13.78 -1.95 3.23
N ALA A 13 -14.90 -1.90 3.94
CA ALA A 13 -15.02 -1.29 5.26
C ALA A 13 -14.59 -2.18 6.45
N ALA A 14 -14.23 -3.46 6.23
CA ALA A 14 -13.87 -4.39 7.32
C ALA A 14 -12.44 -4.95 7.19
N PRO A 15 -11.40 -4.10 7.03
CA PRO A 15 -10.02 -4.57 6.85
C PRO A 15 -9.47 -5.35 8.05
N GLY A 16 -10.03 -5.17 9.25
CA GLY A 16 -9.63 -5.87 10.48
C GLY A 16 -10.18 -7.29 10.61
N ARG A 17 -10.98 -7.79 9.65
CA ARG A 17 -11.64 -9.09 9.77
C ARG A 17 -10.63 -10.25 9.82
N TRP A 18 -10.67 -11.01 10.90
CA TRP A 18 -9.91 -12.25 11.07
C TRP A 18 -10.67 -13.21 12.01
N PRO A 19 -10.71 -14.53 11.75
CA PRO A 19 -10.14 -15.23 10.59
C PRO A 19 -10.89 -14.90 9.28
N LEU A 20 -10.18 -15.02 8.16
CA LEU A 20 -10.76 -14.89 6.82
C LEU A 20 -11.42 -16.21 6.39
N PRO A 21 -12.59 -16.19 5.70
CA PRO A 21 -13.21 -17.41 5.17
C PRO A 21 -12.27 -18.22 4.26
N THR A 22 -12.34 -19.54 4.35
CA THR A 22 -11.57 -20.46 3.49
C THR A 22 -11.90 -20.20 2.02
N ALA A 23 -10.86 -19.98 1.21
CA ALA A 23 -11.02 -19.79 -0.23
C ALA A 23 -11.22 -21.12 -0.94
N THR A 24 -12.09 -21.11 -1.95
CA THR A 24 -12.33 -22.23 -2.88
C THR A 24 -11.96 -21.88 -4.32
N THR A 25 -11.56 -20.63 -4.59
CA THR A 25 -11.13 -20.18 -5.91
C THR A 25 -9.82 -19.36 -5.87
N PRO A 26 -9.08 -19.27 -6.99
CA PRO A 26 -7.90 -18.41 -7.08
C PRO A 26 -8.16 -16.93 -6.76
N ASP A 27 -9.27 -16.34 -7.23
CA ASP A 27 -9.62 -14.95 -6.90
C ASP A 27 -9.84 -14.75 -5.40
N GLN A 28 -10.47 -15.72 -4.74
CA GLN A 28 -10.64 -15.68 -3.28
C GLN A 28 -9.30 -15.80 -2.54
N LEU A 29 -8.35 -16.59 -3.04
CA LEU A 29 -6.99 -16.65 -2.49
C LEU A 29 -6.27 -15.30 -2.63
N TRP A 30 -6.40 -14.63 -3.79
CA TRP A 30 -5.82 -13.30 -3.97
C TRP A 30 -6.45 -12.26 -3.02
N LEU A 31 -7.78 -12.23 -2.89
CA LEU A 31 -8.46 -11.35 -1.95
C LEU A 31 -8.04 -11.62 -0.50
N ARG A 32 -7.92 -12.89 -0.11
CA ARG A 32 -7.38 -13.27 1.20
C ARG A 32 -5.97 -12.74 1.42
N ALA A 33 -5.10 -12.87 0.42
CA ALA A 33 -3.74 -12.38 0.52
C ALA A 33 -3.69 -10.85 0.68
N VAL A 34 -4.49 -10.10 -0.09
CA VAL A 34 -4.58 -8.64 0.03
C VAL A 34 -5.03 -8.23 1.44
N ALA A 35 -6.09 -8.87 1.97
CA ALA A 35 -6.60 -8.61 3.32
C ALA A 35 -5.56 -8.96 4.40
N ALA A 36 -5.00 -10.17 4.36
CA ALA A 36 -4.00 -10.63 5.32
C ALA A 36 -2.73 -9.76 5.30
N GLY A 37 -2.27 -9.34 4.11
CA GLY A 37 -1.13 -8.44 3.97
C GLY A 37 -1.41 -7.05 4.55
N GLY A 38 -2.61 -6.50 4.35
CA GLY A 38 -3.04 -5.25 4.99
C GLY A 38 -3.02 -5.29 6.52
N GLN A 39 -3.24 -6.48 7.09
CA GLN A 39 -3.17 -6.74 8.54
C GLN A 39 -1.76 -7.08 9.03
N GLY A 40 -0.76 -7.16 8.15
CA GLY A 40 0.61 -7.56 8.47
C GLY A 40 0.82 -9.07 8.61
N ARG A 41 -0.16 -9.89 8.22
CA ARG A 41 -0.10 -11.38 8.28
C ARG A 41 0.58 -11.98 7.05
N TYR A 42 1.82 -11.60 6.82
CA TYR A 42 2.55 -11.88 5.59
C TYR A 42 2.76 -13.36 5.30
N GLY A 43 2.98 -14.23 6.29
CA GLY A 43 3.11 -15.67 6.08
C GLY A 43 1.85 -16.29 5.48
N SER A 44 0.67 -15.92 5.98
CA SER A 44 -0.61 -16.35 5.39
C SER A 44 -0.79 -15.77 3.99
N ALA A 45 -0.47 -14.49 3.80
CA ALA A 45 -0.61 -13.83 2.52
C ALA A 45 0.32 -14.44 1.45
N TYR A 46 1.58 -14.70 1.78
CA TYR A 46 2.55 -15.32 0.88
C TYR A 46 2.15 -16.73 0.47
N ARG A 47 1.63 -17.54 1.40
CA ARG A 47 1.10 -18.87 1.09
C ARG A 47 -0.05 -18.79 0.09
N ASP A 48 -1.03 -17.93 0.33
CA ASP A 48 -2.21 -17.80 -0.54
C ASP A 48 -1.78 -17.27 -1.93
N LEU A 49 -0.84 -16.31 -2.01
CA LEU A 49 -0.28 -15.86 -3.29
C LEU A 49 0.54 -16.93 -4.01
N ALA A 50 1.24 -17.81 -3.28
CA ALA A 50 1.99 -18.91 -3.89
C ALA A 50 1.03 -19.90 -4.57
N ALA A 51 -0.08 -20.23 -3.93
CA ALA A 51 -1.12 -21.07 -4.51
C ALA A 51 -1.76 -20.45 -5.77
N VAL A 52 -1.99 -19.12 -5.78
CA VAL A 52 -2.46 -18.42 -6.99
C VAL A 52 -1.44 -18.54 -8.12
N ARG A 53 -0.14 -18.31 -7.84
CA ARG A 53 0.92 -18.38 -8.85
C ARG A 53 1.19 -19.80 -9.36
N SER A 54 0.92 -20.85 -8.58
CA SER A 54 1.06 -22.23 -9.04
C SER A 54 -0.12 -22.71 -9.89
N GLY A 55 -1.27 -22.03 -9.81
CA GLY A 55 -2.49 -22.45 -10.51
C GLY A 55 -2.55 -22.06 -12.00
N ALA A 56 -1.72 -21.11 -12.44
CA ALA A 56 -1.66 -20.68 -13.85
C ALA A 56 -0.29 -20.03 -14.16
N SER A 57 0.11 -20.08 -15.44
CA SER A 57 1.39 -19.53 -15.90
C SER A 57 1.34 -18.04 -16.25
N THR A 58 0.19 -17.52 -16.69
CA THR A 58 0.00 -16.12 -17.13
C THR A 58 -1.42 -15.62 -16.81
N GLY A 59 -1.67 -14.32 -17.01
CA GLY A 59 -2.99 -13.72 -16.92
C GLY A 59 -3.15 -12.75 -15.74
N ARG A 60 -4.26 -12.01 -15.74
CA ARG A 60 -4.59 -10.93 -14.78
C ARG A 60 -4.26 -11.31 -13.34
N LEU A 61 -4.79 -12.43 -12.87
CA LEU A 61 -4.68 -12.82 -11.47
C LEU A 61 -3.25 -13.20 -11.07
N VAL A 62 -2.50 -13.88 -11.96
CA VAL A 62 -1.09 -14.23 -11.71
C VAL A 62 -0.23 -12.98 -11.65
N SER A 63 -0.49 -12.01 -12.55
CA SER A 63 0.16 -10.69 -12.52
C SER A 63 -0.12 -9.95 -11.21
N LEU A 64 -1.40 -9.81 -10.83
CA LEU A 64 -1.78 -9.18 -9.57
C LEU A 64 -1.19 -9.89 -8.34
N ALA A 65 -1.04 -11.21 -8.38
CA ALA A 65 -0.39 -11.95 -7.30
C ALA A 65 1.11 -11.64 -7.17
N HIS A 66 1.80 -11.36 -8.29
CA HIS A 66 3.18 -10.89 -8.27
C HIS A 66 3.27 -9.44 -7.76
N SER A 67 2.44 -8.52 -8.26
CA SER A 67 2.43 -7.13 -7.76
C SER A 67 2.01 -7.00 -6.30
N THR A 68 1.10 -7.86 -5.84
CA THR A 68 0.73 -7.96 -4.42
C THR A 68 1.94 -8.40 -3.58
N HIS A 69 2.71 -9.40 -4.04
CA HIS A 69 3.96 -9.81 -3.37
C HIS A 69 4.97 -8.65 -3.32
N GLY A 70 5.20 -7.96 -4.45
CA GLY A 70 6.06 -6.79 -4.52
C GLY A 70 5.64 -5.70 -3.52
N SER A 71 4.33 -5.46 -3.40
CA SER A 71 3.80 -4.46 -2.47
C SER A 71 4.12 -4.76 -1.00
N PHE A 72 4.14 -6.04 -0.62
CA PHE A 72 4.51 -6.47 0.74
C PHE A 72 6.00 -6.22 1.00
N LEU A 73 6.84 -6.52 0.02
CA LEU A 73 8.27 -6.25 0.11
C LEU A 73 8.55 -4.75 0.24
N ARG A 74 7.89 -3.89 -0.55
CA ARG A 74 7.98 -2.43 -0.43
C ARG A 74 7.56 -1.92 0.95
N GLN A 75 6.44 -2.41 1.48
CA GLN A 75 5.96 -2.03 2.81
C GLN A 75 6.98 -2.38 3.91
N LEU A 76 7.80 -3.40 3.67
CA LEU A 76 8.86 -3.85 4.56
C LEU A 76 10.24 -3.23 4.24
N GLY A 77 10.33 -2.32 3.26
CA GLY A 77 11.56 -1.62 2.86
C GLY A 77 12.37 -2.26 1.74
N TRP A 78 11.97 -3.43 1.21
CA TRP A 78 12.75 -4.21 0.24
C TRP A 78 12.49 -3.83 -1.22
N HIS A 79 12.64 -2.56 -1.59
CA HIS A 79 12.36 -2.05 -2.95
C HIS A 79 13.14 -2.76 -4.06
N ALA A 80 14.42 -3.06 -3.84
CA ALA A 80 15.24 -3.76 -4.82
C ALA A 80 14.74 -5.18 -5.14
N ARG A 81 14.25 -5.91 -4.12
CA ARG A 81 13.65 -7.25 -4.30
C ARG A 81 12.29 -7.15 -4.96
N ALA A 82 11.49 -6.17 -4.53
CA ALA A 82 10.14 -5.94 -5.03
C ALA A 82 10.11 -5.66 -6.54
N ARG A 83 11.12 -4.96 -7.07
CA ARG A 83 11.28 -4.70 -8.52
C ARG A 83 11.21 -5.96 -9.39
N GLY A 84 11.81 -7.06 -8.93
CA GLY A 84 11.78 -8.32 -9.67
C GLY A 84 10.38 -8.92 -9.76
N TRP A 85 9.55 -8.70 -8.73
CA TRP A 85 8.17 -9.15 -8.69
C TRP A 85 7.28 -8.32 -9.62
N ASP A 86 7.34 -7.00 -9.56
CA ASP A 86 6.51 -6.16 -10.44
C ASP A 86 6.97 -6.21 -11.91
N GLY A 87 8.26 -6.46 -12.17
CA GLY A 87 8.75 -6.74 -13.53
C GLY A 87 8.12 -8.01 -14.11
N ARG A 88 8.04 -9.09 -13.32
CA ARG A 88 7.31 -10.31 -13.72
C ARG A 88 5.81 -10.04 -13.85
N ALA A 89 5.22 -9.28 -12.92
CA ALA A 89 3.81 -8.93 -12.99
C ALA A 89 3.47 -8.24 -14.31
N LEU A 90 4.28 -7.27 -14.74
CA LEU A 90 4.06 -6.56 -16.00
C LEU A 90 4.17 -7.49 -17.21
N ALA A 91 5.17 -8.38 -17.23
CA ALA A 91 5.33 -9.36 -18.31
C ALA A 91 4.15 -10.35 -18.40
N LEU A 92 3.53 -10.68 -17.27
CA LEU A 92 2.43 -11.64 -17.16
C LEU A 92 1.04 -11.00 -17.30
N ALA A 93 0.95 -9.66 -17.32
CA ALA A 93 -0.31 -8.93 -17.33
C ALA A 93 -1.12 -9.14 -18.62
N GLY A 94 -0.46 -9.45 -19.74
CA GLY A 94 -1.11 -9.52 -21.05
C GLY A 94 -1.77 -8.19 -21.42
N PRO A 95 -2.95 -8.19 -22.08
CA PRO A 95 -3.67 -6.97 -22.44
C PRO A 95 -4.48 -6.36 -21.28
N ASP A 96 -4.51 -6.98 -20.10
CA ASP A 96 -5.38 -6.57 -18.99
C ASP A 96 -4.94 -5.22 -18.38
N ALA A 97 -5.80 -4.21 -18.46
CA ALA A 97 -5.49 -2.85 -18.03
C ALA A 97 -5.23 -2.73 -16.51
N GLU A 98 -6.00 -3.46 -15.69
CA GLU A 98 -5.85 -3.46 -14.23
C GLU A 98 -4.47 -4.01 -13.83
N ALA A 99 -4.10 -5.16 -14.39
CA ALA A 99 -2.83 -5.83 -14.12
C ALA A 99 -1.63 -5.01 -14.62
N ARG A 100 -1.73 -4.45 -15.84
CA ARG A 100 -0.66 -3.60 -16.41
C ARG A 100 -0.44 -2.34 -15.58
N ALA A 101 -1.52 -1.64 -15.22
CA ALA A 101 -1.44 -0.41 -14.44
C ALA A 101 -0.90 -0.68 -13.03
N ASP A 102 -1.37 -1.72 -12.33
CA ASP A 102 -0.89 -2.04 -10.98
C ASP A 102 0.60 -2.40 -10.98
N ALA A 103 1.04 -3.22 -11.95
CA ALA A 103 2.45 -3.57 -12.10
C ALA A 103 3.32 -2.36 -12.46
N MET A 104 2.84 -1.45 -13.30
CA MET A 104 3.58 -0.25 -13.68
C MET A 104 3.75 0.73 -12.51
N ILE A 105 2.68 0.93 -11.74
CA ILE A 105 2.71 1.75 -10.52
C ILE A 105 3.64 1.10 -9.48
N GLY A 106 3.61 -0.23 -9.35
CA GLY A 106 4.53 -0.99 -8.49
C GLY A 106 6.00 -0.79 -8.87
N LEU A 107 6.32 -0.93 -10.16
CA LEU A 107 7.67 -0.68 -10.68
C LEU A 107 8.12 0.78 -10.47
N ALA A 108 7.21 1.74 -10.58
CA ALA A 108 7.51 3.14 -10.30
C ALA A 108 7.88 3.36 -8.84
N ALA A 109 7.11 2.76 -7.91
CA ALA A 109 7.41 2.80 -6.48
C ALA A 109 8.74 2.11 -6.13
N ASP A 110 9.08 1.02 -6.81
CA ASP A 110 10.37 0.36 -6.62
C ASP A 110 11.53 1.20 -7.12
N ALA A 111 11.38 1.83 -8.29
CA ALA A 111 12.37 2.74 -8.85
C ALA A 111 12.59 3.95 -7.93
N LEU A 112 11.51 4.52 -7.38
CA LEU A 112 11.56 5.59 -6.39
C LEU A 112 12.34 5.15 -5.15
N GLY A 113 12.01 4.00 -4.57
CA GLY A 113 12.62 3.50 -3.33
C GLY A 113 14.11 3.16 -3.45
N VAL A 114 14.66 3.13 -4.67
CA VAL A 114 16.12 2.98 -4.92
C VAL A 114 16.75 4.21 -5.57
N GLY A 115 16.09 5.37 -5.50
CA GLY A 115 16.64 6.67 -5.94
C GLY A 115 16.59 6.91 -7.46
N ARG A 116 15.89 6.08 -8.24
CA ARG A 116 15.79 6.21 -9.71
C ARG A 116 14.58 7.07 -10.10
N PHE A 117 14.57 8.32 -9.67
CA PHE A 117 13.42 9.23 -9.80
C PHE A 117 12.98 9.51 -11.23
N GLY A 118 13.92 9.56 -12.19
CA GLY A 118 13.58 9.70 -13.61
C GLY A 118 12.81 8.49 -14.15
N VAL A 119 13.21 7.28 -13.75
CA VAL A 119 12.52 6.04 -14.12
C VAL A 119 11.13 5.98 -13.49
N ALA A 120 11.02 6.36 -12.22
CA ALA A 120 9.73 6.44 -11.53
C ALA A 120 8.75 7.38 -12.27
N ALA A 121 9.19 8.59 -12.62
CA ALA A 121 8.37 9.56 -13.36
C ALA A 121 7.90 9.00 -14.73
N THR A 122 8.80 8.40 -15.50
CA THR A 122 8.46 7.81 -16.81
C THR A 122 7.45 6.68 -16.67
N LEU A 123 7.60 5.81 -15.68
CA LEU A 123 6.66 4.71 -15.43
C LEU A 123 5.29 5.24 -14.99
N LEU A 124 5.24 6.26 -14.12
CA LEU A 124 4.00 6.91 -13.75
C LEU A 124 3.30 7.54 -14.96
N SER A 125 4.02 8.26 -15.82
CA SER A 125 3.44 8.84 -17.04
C SER A 125 2.85 7.76 -17.96
N ARG A 126 3.53 6.62 -18.12
CA ARG A 126 2.99 5.48 -18.88
C ARG A 126 1.77 4.84 -18.22
N ALA A 127 1.74 4.78 -16.90
CA ALA A 127 0.58 4.29 -16.16
C ALA A 127 -0.65 5.19 -16.41
N ASP A 128 -0.49 6.51 -16.52
CA ASP A 128 -1.61 7.42 -16.78
C ASP A 128 -2.34 7.11 -18.08
N SER A 129 -1.60 6.74 -19.14
CA SER A 129 -2.20 6.32 -20.41
C SER A 129 -3.11 5.11 -20.25
N ILE A 130 -2.78 4.19 -19.33
CA ILE A 130 -3.58 2.99 -19.04
C ILE A 130 -4.75 3.34 -18.12
N LEU A 131 -4.53 4.23 -17.14
CA LEU A 131 -5.59 4.69 -16.22
C LEU A 131 -6.70 5.49 -16.92
N ALA A 132 -6.43 6.03 -18.11
CA ALA A 132 -7.43 6.67 -18.96
C ALA A 132 -8.34 5.66 -19.69
N GLU A 133 -7.99 4.37 -19.69
CA GLU A 133 -8.84 3.32 -20.26
C GLU A 133 -10.09 3.09 -19.37
N PRO A 134 -11.26 2.75 -19.95
CA PRO A 134 -12.45 2.45 -19.18
C PRO A 134 -12.26 1.26 -18.22
N ALA A 135 -13.02 1.26 -17.12
CA ALA A 135 -13.17 0.12 -16.20
C ALA A 135 -11.92 -0.29 -15.38
N VAL A 136 -10.95 0.62 -15.20
CA VAL A 136 -9.87 0.41 -14.23
C VAL A 136 -10.38 0.62 -12.80
N PRO A 137 -10.10 -0.26 -11.81
CA PRO A 137 -10.66 -0.09 -10.47
C PRO A 137 -10.07 1.12 -9.73
N ASP A 138 -10.92 1.85 -8.99
CA ASP A 138 -10.64 3.12 -8.29
C ASP A 138 -9.36 3.16 -7.45
N ARG A 139 -8.94 2.00 -6.93
CA ARG A 139 -7.71 1.86 -6.16
C ARG A 139 -6.45 2.23 -6.94
N LEU A 140 -6.42 2.11 -8.28
CA LEU A 140 -5.20 2.39 -9.06
C LEU A 140 -4.92 3.88 -9.20
N PRO A 141 -5.89 4.76 -9.53
CA PRO A 141 -5.71 6.21 -9.42
C PRO A 141 -5.22 6.66 -8.04
N VAL A 142 -5.75 6.08 -6.95
CA VAL A 142 -5.29 6.38 -5.59
C VAL A 142 -3.82 5.97 -5.40
N ARG A 143 -3.48 4.72 -5.75
CA ARG A 143 -2.10 4.19 -5.64
C ARG A 143 -1.11 4.98 -6.48
N ARG A 144 -1.52 5.41 -7.68
CA ARG A 144 -0.74 6.32 -8.51
C ARG A 144 -0.40 7.57 -7.68
N ARG A 145 -1.42 8.28 -7.17
CA ARG A 145 -1.21 9.55 -6.47
C ARG A 145 -0.31 9.40 -5.26
N TRP A 146 -0.35 8.27 -4.55
CA TRP A 146 0.62 7.98 -3.50
C TRP A 146 2.06 7.99 -3.99
N VAL A 147 2.37 7.25 -5.05
CA VAL A 147 3.73 7.19 -5.61
C VAL A 147 4.15 8.54 -6.19
N GLY A 148 3.21 9.29 -6.79
CA GLY A 148 3.47 10.65 -7.26
C GLY A 148 3.81 11.63 -6.14
N ALA A 149 3.09 11.56 -5.02
CA ALA A 149 3.38 12.36 -3.83
C ALA A 149 4.75 11.99 -3.25
N GLU A 150 5.03 10.70 -3.07
CA GLU A 150 6.34 10.21 -2.61
C GLU A 150 7.48 10.65 -3.53
N LEU A 151 7.24 10.69 -4.85
CA LEU A 151 8.24 11.13 -5.82
C LEU A 151 8.55 12.62 -5.68
N ALA A 152 7.51 13.44 -5.51
CA ALA A 152 7.67 14.88 -5.28
C ALA A 152 8.38 15.16 -3.95
N MET A 153 8.06 14.40 -2.88
CA MET A 153 8.78 14.49 -1.60
C MET A 153 10.28 14.21 -1.80
N ALA A 154 10.62 13.12 -2.49
CA ALA A 154 12.00 12.72 -2.74
C ALA A 154 12.80 13.72 -3.60
N ARG A 155 12.12 14.58 -4.35
CA ARG A 155 12.72 15.65 -5.16
C ARG A 155 12.76 17.01 -4.46
N GLY A 156 12.26 17.12 -3.22
CA GLY A 156 12.15 18.38 -2.51
C GLY A 156 11.02 19.29 -3.02
N GLU A 157 10.07 18.75 -3.77
CA GLU A 157 8.95 19.49 -4.38
C GLU A 157 7.74 19.50 -3.44
N GLY A 158 7.90 20.05 -2.23
CA GLY A 158 6.91 19.93 -1.15
C GLY A 158 5.48 20.36 -1.52
N GLY A 159 5.31 21.46 -2.25
CA GLY A 159 3.99 21.90 -2.72
C GLY A 159 3.33 20.93 -3.72
N ALA A 160 4.12 20.27 -4.57
CA ALA A 160 3.61 19.24 -5.48
C ALA A 160 3.28 17.95 -4.72
N ALA A 161 4.08 17.59 -3.71
CA ALA A 161 3.82 16.44 -2.86
C ALA A 161 2.47 16.56 -2.12
N VAL A 162 2.21 17.72 -1.51
CA VAL A 162 0.94 17.96 -0.79
C VAL A 162 -0.25 17.89 -1.74
N ARG A 163 -0.19 18.55 -2.91
CA ARG A 163 -1.28 18.49 -3.90
C ARG A 163 -1.59 17.04 -4.32
N ALA A 164 -0.54 16.28 -4.66
CA ALA A 164 -0.70 14.88 -5.05
C ALA A 164 -1.31 14.03 -3.92
N ALA A 165 -0.92 14.28 -2.66
CA ALA A 165 -1.47 13.56 -1.53
C ALA A 165 -2.93 13.95 -1.20
N GLU A 166 -3.29 15.23 -1.31
CA GLU A 166 -4.67 15.70 -1.15
C GLU A 166 -5.60 15.10 -2.23
N GLU A 167 -5.13 15.03 -3.48
CA GLU A 167 -5.85 14.33 -4.55
C GLU A 167 -5.99 12.83 -4.25
N ALA A 168 -4.98 12.18 -3.65
CA ALA A 168 -5.09 10.79 -3.23
C ALA A 168 -6.18 10.59 -2.16
N VAL A 169 -6.26 11.50 -1.18
CA VAL A 169 -7.31 11.51 -0.15
C VAL A 169 -8.69 11.71 -0.77
N ALA A 170 -8.84 12.66 -1.69
CA ALA A 170 -10.09 12.90 -2.40
C ALA A 170 -10.55 11.67 -3.20
N LEU A 171 -9.64 11.07 -3.97
CA LEU A 171 -9.92 9.84 -4.72
C LEU A 171 -10.28 8.67 -3.80
N ALA A 172 -9.57 8.50 -2.68
CA ALA A 172 -9.86 7.45 -1.70
C ALA A 172 -11.24 7.63 -1.04
N GLY A 173 -11.65 8.89 -0.81
CA GLY A 173 -12.98 9.23 -0.30
C GLY A 173 -14.11 8.97 -1.31
N ALA A 174 -13.81 9.03 -2.61
CA ALA A 174 -14.77 8.81 -3.70
C ALA A 174 -14.89 7.33 -4.14
N MET A 175 -14.06 6.43 -3.61
CA MET A 175 -14.06 5.02 -4.02
C MET A 175 -15.41 4.34 -3.78
N ALA A 176 -15.86 3.55 -4.75
CA ALA A 176 -17.07 2.73 -4.65
C ALA A 176 -16.76 1.25 -4.98
N PRO A 177 -16.82 0.33 -4.00
CA PRO A 177 -17.15 0.56 -2.59
C PRO A 177 -16.05 1.29 -1.82
N ALA A 178 -16.44 1.96 -0.73
CA ALA A 178 -15.53 2.67 0.16
C ALA A 178 -14.47 1.72 0.74
N SER A 179 -13.22 2.18 0.78
CA SER A 179 -12.08 1.39 1.21
C SER A 179 -11.33 2.01 2.38
N GLU A 180 -11.54 1.48 3.59
CA GLU A 180 -10.94 2.04 4.81
C GLU A 180 -9.40 1.99 4.75
N ARG A 181 -8.84 0.93 4.17
CA ARG A 181 -7.38 0.81 3.98
C ARG A 181 -6.82 1.91 3.07
N HIS A 182 -7.51 2.24 1.98
CA HIS A 182 -7.04 3.29 1.06
C HIS A 182 -7.20 4.68 1.67
N ARG A 183 -8.26 4.92 2.44
CA ARG A 183 -8.41 6.17 3.21
C ARG A 183 -7.25 6.36 4.18
N VAL A 184 -7.03 5.39 5.07
CA VAL A 184 -5.93 5.44 6.05
C VAL A 184 -4.57 5.61 5.37
N LYS A 185 -4.24 4.82 4.34
CA LYS A 185 -2.96 4.96 3.63
C LYS A 185 -2.82 6.33 2.94
N SER A 186 -3.90 6.91 2.41
CA SER A 186 -3.86 8.26 1.83
C SER A 186 -3.57 9.31 2.87
N ASP A 187 -4.17 9.20 4.07
CA ASP A 187 -3.88 10.10 5.19
C ASP A 187 -2.41 9.97 5.65
N VAL A 188 -1.85 8.74 5.70
CA VAL A 188 -0.43 8.54 6.00
C VAL A 188 0.46 9.27 4.99
N VAL A 189 0.14 9.17 3.69
CA VAL A 189 0.90 9.85 2.62
C VAL A 189 0.74 11.37 2.72
N LEU A 190 -0.45 11.87 3.04
CA LEU A 190 -0.69 13.30 3.25
C LEU A 190 0.10 13.84 4.45
N ALA A 191 0.13 13.12 5.57
CA ALA A 191 0.93 13.51 6.72
C ALA A 191 2.42 13.60 6.38
N ALA A 192 2.95 12.61 5.64
CA ALA A 192 4.34 12.64 5.17
C ALA A 192 4.61 13.81 4.21
N ALA A 193 3.69 14.08 3.28
CA ALA A 193 3.81 15.19 2.33
C ALA A 193 3.80 16.55 3.05
N LEU A 194 2.89 16.75 4.00
CA LEU A 194 2.83 17.95 4.84
C LEU A 194 4.12 18.14 5.64
N CYS A 195 4.65 17.07 6.23
CA CYS A 195 5.93 17.09 6.92
C CYS A 195 7.06 17.53 5.98
N SER A 196 7.16 16.93 4.79
CA SER A 196 8.20 17.27 3.80
C SER A 196 8.12 18.73 3.32
N ALA A 197 6.93 19.32 3.36
CA ALA A 197 6.68 20.72 3.00
C ALA A 197 6.82 21.69 4.18
N GLY A 198 7.24 21.23 5.36
CA GLY A 198 7.43 22.05 6.55
C GLY A 198 6.16 22.38 7.33
N ALA A 199 5.00 21.85 6.94
CA ALA A 199 3.72 22.06 7.62
C ALA A 199 3.53 21.07 8.79
N VAL A 200 4.45 21.09 9.75
CA VAL A 200 4.61 20.06 10.79
C VAL A 200 3.36 19.91 11.67
N GLU A 201 2.72 21.01 12.08
CA GLU A 201 1.53 20.99 12.93
C GLU A 201 0.36 20.30 12.22
N ARG A 202 0.16 20.60 10.93
CA ARG A 202 -0.85 19.92 10.10
C ARG A 202 -0.50 18.44 9.90
N ALA A 203 0.78 18.14 9.68
CA ALA A 203 1.26 16.77 9.55
C ALA A 203 0.96 15.93 10.80
N ARG A 204 1.21 16.48 12.01
CA ARG A 204 0.89 15.84 13.29
C ARG A 204 -0.60 15.52 13.41
N ALA A 205 -1.47 16.51 13.17
CA ALA A 205 -2.91 16.32 13.29
C ALA A 205 -3.43 15.18 12.36
N VAL A 206 -2.98 15.15 11.11
CA VAL A 206 -3.35 14.09 10.15
C VAL A 206 -2.77 12.74 10.57
N ALA A 207 -1.51 12.70 10.99
CA ALA A 207 -0.84 11.48 11.43
C ALA A 207 -1.49 10.88 12.69
N GLU A 208 -1.88 11.69 13.67
CA GLU A 208 -2.53 11.22 14.91
C GLU A 208 -3.89 10.57 14.59
N ALA A 209 -4.70 11.21 13.73
CA ALA A 209 -5.96 10.61 13.27
C ALA A 209 -5.74 9.30 12.49
N ALA A 210 -4.70 9.25 11.64
CA ALA A 210 -4.34 8.06 10.88
C ALA A 210 -3.82 6.92 11.77
N LEU A 211 -3.09 7.23 12.86
CA LEU A 211 -2.61 6.25 13.83
C LEU A 211 -3.77 5.51 14.50
N ASP A 212 -4.76 6.29 14.95
CA ASP A 212 -5.97 5.77 15.58
C ASP A 212 -6.82 4.95 14.61
N ALA A 213 -7.03 5.47 13.39
CA ALA A 213 -7.78 4.76 12.35
C ALA A 213 -7.10 3.44 11.95
N ALA A 214 -5.78 3.44 11.75
CA ALA A 214 -5.01 2.22 11.48
C ALA A 214 -5.14 1.21 12.63
N GLY A 215 -5.15 1.70 13.87
CA GLY A 215 -5.35 0.89 15.08
C GLY A 215 -6.72 0.21 15.13
N ARG A 216 -7.81 0.99 15.00
CA ARG A 216 -9.19 0.47 14.99
C ARG A 216 -9.44 -0.51 13.86
N SER A 217 -8.79 -0.29 12.72
CA SER A 217 -8.95 -1.08 11.50
C SER A 217 -8.03 -2.31 11.41
N GLY A 218 -7.15 -2.53 12.41
CA GLY A 218 -6.22 -3.65 12.41
C GLY A 218 -5.14 -3.58 11.32
N LEU A 219 -4.84 -2.39 10.80
CA LEU A 219 -3.87 -2.16 9.73
C LEU A 219 -2.45 -2.01 10.31
N ILE A 220 -1.93 -3.10 10.88
CA ILE A 220 -0.69 -3.12 11.67
C ILE A 220 0.52 -2.49 10.94
N PRO A 221 0.79 -2.78 9.65
CA PRO A 221 1.91 -2.15 8.95
C PRO A 221 1.76 -0.64 8.77
N LEU A 222 0.53 -0.12 8.64
CA LEU A 222 0.29 1.32 8.54
C LEU A 222 0.41 1.99 9.90
N ARG A 223 -0.10 1.35 10.97
CA ARG A 223 0.07 1.84 12.33
C ARG A 223 1.55 1.97 12.71
N TRP A 224 2.37 1.00 12.29
CA TRP A 224 3.82 1.08 12.41
C TRP A 224 4.40 2.30 11.69
N ALA A 225 4.05 2.48 10.40
CA ALA A 225 4.57 3.57 9.58
C ALA A 225 4.23 4.96 10.15
N VAL A 226 2.98 5.13 10.62
CA VAL A 226 2.54 6.38 11.23
C VAL A 226 3.23 6.64 12.58
N ALA A 227 3.44 5.59 13.39
CA ALA A 227 4.20 5.73 14.63
C ALA A 227 5.64 6.19 14.37
N CYS A 228 6.32 5.66 13.35
CA CYS A 228 7.65 6.14 12.93
C CYS A 228 7.60 7.62 12.54
N LEU A 229 6.66 8.02 11.67
CA LEU A 229 6.51 9.41 11.26
C LEU A 229 6.30 10.34 12.46
N LEU A 230 5.44 9.97 13.41
CA LEU A 230 5.15 10.77 14.61
C LEU A 230 6.34 10.89 15.57
N ILE A 231 7.22 9.88 15.61
CA ILE A 231 8.48 9.96 16.36
C ILE A 231 9.40 11.00 15.71
N ASP A 232 9.56 10.93 14.38
CA ASP A 232 10.48 11.80 13.63
C ASP A 232 10.04 13.28 13.70
N ILE A 233 8.73 13.54 13.65
CA ILE A 233 8.18 14.91 13.74
C ILE A 233 7.85 15.35 15.16
N GLN A 234 8.20 14.54 16.17
CA GLN A 234 7.98 14.82 17.60
C GLN A 234 6.53 15.19 17.93
N SER A 235 5.62 14.20 17.95
CA SER A 235 4.22 14.40 18.38
C SER A 235 4.15 15.12 19.75
N VAL A 236 3.14 15.97 19.90
CA VAL A 236 2.84 16.68 21.15
C VAL A 236 1.71 16.00 21.95
N THR A 237 0.90 15.19 21.28
CA THR A 237 -0.22 14.45 21.89
C THR A 237 0.24 13.13 22.51
N PHE A 238 1.20 12.44 21.87
CA PHE A 238 1.76 11.19 22.36
C PHE A 238 3.18 11.39 22.90
N SER A 239 3.49 10.75 24.02
CA SER A 239 4.86 10.72 24.50
C SER A 239 5.76 9.86 23.60
N ALA A 240 7.03 10.23 23.46
CA ALA A 240 8.00 9.46 22.67
C ALA A 240 8.12 7.98 23.12
N PRO A 241 8.08 7.64 24.42
CA PRO A 241 8.04 6.24 24.87
C PRO A 241 6.78 5.49 24.39
N ALA A 242 5.61 6.14 24.39
CA ALA A 242 4.36 5.52 23.94
C ALA A 242 4.40 5.20 22.43
N LEU A 243 4.88 6.14 21.61
CA LEU A 243 5.04 5.91 20.17
C LEU A 243 6.07 4.81 19.87
N THR A 244 7.18 4.80 20.60
CA THR A 244 8.21 3.74 20.50
C THR A 244 7.62 2.37 20.83
N GLN A 245 6.83 2.28 21.89
CA GLN A 245 6.15 1.05 22.26
C GLN A 245 5.17 0.58 21.16
N ILE A 246 4.36 1.49 20.60
CA ILE A 246 3.44 1.17 19.50
C ILE A 246 4.21 0.64 18.29
N ARG A 247 5.28 1.34 17.89
CA ARG A 247 6.15 0.93 16.78
C ARG A 247 6.70 -0.47 17.02
N ASP A 248 7.28 -0.74 18.18
CA ASP A 248 7.95 -2.00 18.47
C ASP A 248 6.96 -3.18 18.58
N ILE A 249 5.77 -2.95 19.15
CA ILE A 249 4.68 -3.94 19.15
C ILE A 249 4.25 -4.28 17.72
N CYS A 250 3.99 -3.27 16.88
CA CYS A 250 3.57 -3.49 15.50
C CYS A 250 4.66 -4.24 14.71
N ALA A 251 5.93 -3.84 14.87
CA ALA A 251 7.07 -4.48 14.23
C ALA A 251 7.19 -5.95 14.66
N GLY A 252 7.05 -6.24 15.97
CA GLY A 252 7.08 -7.59 16.52
C GLY A 252 5.91 -8.47 16.04
N GLN A 253 4.71 -7.91 15.93
CA GLN A 253 3.55 -8.63 15.38
C GLN A 253 3.76 -9.01 13.91
N VAL A 254 4.25 -8.07 13.09
CA VAL A 254 4.60 -8.33 11.68
C VAL A 254 5.67 -9.42 11.57
N ARG A 255 6.72 -9.38 12.40
CA ARG A 255 7.77 -10.43 12.43
C ARG A 255 7.19 -11.81 12.76
N ARG A 256 6.42 -11.93 13.84
CA ARG A 256 5.77 -13.20 14.23
C ARG A 256 4.81 -13.72 13.16
N ALA A 257 4.22 -12.83 12.37
CA ALA A 257 3.29 -13.18 11.31
C ALA A 257 3.97 -13.38 9.94
N GLY A 258 5.30 -13.51 9.88
CA GLY A 258 6.06 -13.87 8.68
C GLY A 258 6.57 -12.70 7.83
N GLY A 259 6.56 -11.48 8.37
CA GLY A 259 7.20 -10.31 7.74
C GLY A 259 8.64 -10.12 8.19
N THR A 260 9.50 -9.59 7.33
CA THR A 260 10.88 -9.24 7.66
C THR A 260 11.14 -7.81 7.23
N TRP A 261 11.21 -6.91 8.22
CA TRP A 261 11.63 -5.53 7.98
C TRP A 261 13.07 -5.50 7.44
N LEU A 262 13.34 -4.62 6.48
CA LEU A 262 14.69 -4.26 6.14
C LEU A 262 15.31 -3.59 7.37
N SER A 263 16.24 -4.27 8.02
CA SER A 263 17.09 -3.63 9.03
C SER A 263 18.01 -2.66 8.30
N ALA A 264 18.04 -1.42 8.76
CA ALA A 264 19.12 -0.50 8.43
C ALA A 264 20.44 -0.98 9.06
#